data_AF-A0A2N2RS29-F1
#
_entry.id   AF-A0A2N2RS29-F1
#
_cell.length_a   1.000
_cell.length_b   1.000
_cell.length_c   1.000
_cell.angle_alpha   90.00
_cell.angle_beta   90.00
_cell.angle_gamma   90.00
#
_symmetry.space_group_name_H-M   'P 1'
#
loop_
_entity.id
_entity.type
_entity.pdbx_description
1 polymer ?
#
loop_
_entity_poly.entity_id
_entity_poly.type
_entity_poly.pdbx_seq_one_letter_code
_entity_poly.pdbx_strand_id
1 'polypeptide(L)'
;MLMGAHAHALTVLDVLTDAQGKYTGPSVEENIVSMDTDKNGFADASEVRAFLEQKHGKGYESALLEKFEASVNGTSCNTPFANKLY
;
A
#
# COMPACT_ATOMS: atom_id res chain seq x y z
N MET A 1 28.23 41.70 8.87
CA MET A 1 27.08 41.28 9.69
C MET A 1 26.62 39.94 9.12
N LEU A 2 26.79 38.85 9.87
CA LEU A 2 26.50 37.49 9.41
C LEU A 2 25.01 37.34 9.07
N MET A 3 24.69 36.91 7.85
CA MET A 3 23.39 36.33 7.52
C MET A 3 23.34 34.94 8.13
N GLY A 4 22.61 34.79 9.25
CA GLY A 4 22.36 33.50 9.86
C GLY A 4 21.45 32.67 8.97
N ALA A 5 22.00 31.66 8.30
CA ALA A 5 21.21 30.64 7.64
C ALA A 5 20.47 29.84 8.74
N HIS A 6 19.17 30.07 8.88
CA HIS A 6 18.31 29.19 9.65
C HIS A 6 18.28 27.83 8.95
N ALA A 7 18.90 26.82 9.57
CA ALA A 7 18.72 25.43 9.17
C ALA A 7 17.27 25.04 9.47
N HIS A 8 16.39 25.16 8.48
CA HIS A 8 15.03 24.64 8.57
C HIS A 8 15.14 23.11 8.50
N ALA A 9 14.88 22.42 9.60
CA ALA A 9 14.73 20.98 9.57
C ALA A 9 13.53 20.67 8.67
N LEU A 10 13.77 20.00 7.54
CA LEU A 10 12.72 19.55 6.64
C LEU A 10 11.78 18.65 7.44
N THR A 11 10.51 19.04 7.54
CA THR A 11 9.50 18.16 8.12
C THR A 11 9.17 17.05 7.12
N VAL A 12 8.65 15.93 7.60
CA VAL A 12 8.18 14.84 6.70
C VAL A 12 7.16 15.38 5.69
N LEU A 13 6.36 16.36 6.09
CA LEU A 13 5.41 17.00 5.18
C LEU A 13 6.12 17.79 4.07
N ASP A 14 7.16 18.56 4.39
CA ASP A 14 7.97 19.31 3.40
C ASP A 14 8.71 18.40 2.42
N VAL A 15 8.99 17.15 2.80
CA VAL A 15 9.61 16.15 1.91
C VAL A 15 8.57 15.53 0.98
N LEU A 16 7.30 15.49 1.39
CA LEU A 16 6.22 14.83 0.65
C LEU A 16 5.38 15.81 -0.18
N THR A 17 5.61 17.12 -0.10
CA THR A 17 4.85 18.14 -0.84
C THR A 17 5.74 19.10 -1.61
N ASP A 18 5.23 19.68 -2.70
CA ASP A 18 5.92 20.70 -3.50
C ASP A 18 5.77 22.10 -2.87
N ALA A 19 6.39 23.11 -3.50
CA ALA A 19 6.31 24.50 -3.07
C ALA A 19 4.87 25.09 -3.06
N GLN A 20 3.90 24.40 -3.66
CA GLN A 20 2.48 24.76 -3.67
C GLN A 20 1.67 23.92 -2.67
N GLY A 21 2.31 23.05 -1.89
CA GLY A 21 1.68 22.16 -0.92
C GLY A 21 1.03 20.93 -1.53
N LYS A 22 1.28 20.62 -2.81
CA LYS A 22 0.74 19.43 -3.47
C LYS A 22 1.63 18.23 -3.18
N TYR A 23 1.03 17.08 -2.86
CA TYR A 23 1.77 15.83 -2.68
C TYR A 23 2.61 15.47 -3.92
N THR A 24 3.90 15.17 -3.70
CA THR A 24 4.89 14.87 -4.75
C THR A 24 5.23 13.39 -4.86
N GLY A 25 4.71 12.55 -3.97
CA GLY A 25 4.89 11.12 -4.07
C GLY A 25 4.03 10.49 -5.18
N PRO A 26 4.28 9.22 -5.50
CA PRO A 26 3.56 8.52 -6.56
C PRO A 26 2.06 8.49 -6.27
N SER A 27 1.26 8.73 -7.29
CA SER A 27 -0.19 8.64 -7.22
C SER A 27 -0.64 7.21 -6.89
N VAL A 28 -1.91 7.06 -6.51
CA VAL A 28 -2.47 5.72 -6.28
C VAL A 28 -2.39 4.90 -7.58
N GLU A 29 -2.70 5.52 -8.71
CA GLU A 29 -2.64 4.92 -10.04
C GLU A 29 -1.22 4.49 -10.40
N GLU A 30 -0.21 5.34 -10.15
CA GLU A 30 1.19 5.01 -10.41
C GLU A 30 1.66 3.83 -9.55
N ASN A 31 1.21 3.76 -8.29
CA ASN A 31 1.49 2.61 -7.43
C ASN A 31 0.80 1.35 -7.96
N ILE A 32 -0.45 1.42 -8.44
CA ILE A 32 -1.15 0.27 -9.02
C ILE A 32 -0.44 -0.23 -10.28
N VAL A 33 -0.01 0.67 -11.17
CA VAL A 33 0.77 0.30 -12.36
C VAL A 33 2.08 -0.39 -11.99
N SER A 34 2.70 0.00 -10.87
CA SER A 34 3.91 -0.67 -10.39
C SER A 34 3.65 -2.00 -9.68
N MET A 35 2.44 -2.23 -9.18
CA MET A 35 2.02 -3.48 -8.52
C MET A 35 1.56 -4.53 -9.54
N ASP A 36 0.82 -4.11 -10.57
CA ASP A 36 0.28 -4.96 -11.65
C ASP A 36 1.40 -5.44 -12.58
N THR A 37 2.02 -6.56 -12.22
CA THR A 37 3.16 -7.14 -12.94
C THR A 37 2.73 -7.96 -14.15
N ASP A 38 1.58 -8.61 -14.06
CA ASP A 38 1.02 -9.40 -15.15
C ASP A 38 0.25 -8.54 -16.18
N LYS A 39 0.04 -7.25 -15.88
CA LYS A 39 -0.60 -6.23 -16.72
C LYS A 39 -2.03 -6.58 -17.08
N ASN A 40 -2.73 -7.25 -16.16
CA ASN A 40 -4.13 -7.62 -16.33
C ASN A 40 -5.09 -6.44 -16.00
N GLY A 41 -4.56 -5.32 -15.51
CA GLY A 41 -5.31 -4.12 -15.14
C GLY A 41 -5.72 -4.03 -13.67
N PHE A 42 -5.30 -4.97 -12.82
CA PHE A 42 -5.54 -4.97 -11.38
C PHE A 42 -4.36 -5.60 -10.63
N ALA A 43 -4.07 -5.09 -9.42
CA ALA A 43 -3.07 -5.71 -8.54
C ALA A 43 -3.72 -6.81 -7.70
N ASP A 44 -3.28 -8.05 -7.87
CA ASP A 44 -3.74 -9.17 -7.05
C ASP A 44 -3.11 -9.18 -5.64
N ALA A 45 -3.62 -10.02 -4.73
CA ALA A 45 -3.13 -10.05 -3.35
C ALA A 45 -1.64 -10.47 -3.23
N SER A 46 -1.15 -11.31 -4.13
CA SER A 46 0.23 -11.75 -4.16
C SER A 46 1.15 -10.65 -4.71
N GLU A 47 0.69 -9.88 -5.69
CA GLU A 47 1.37 -8.72 -6.26
C GLU A 47 1.44 -7.56 -5.25
N VAL A 48 0.34 -7.30 -4.54
CA VAL A 48 0.30 -6.32 -3.44
C VAL A 48 1.31 -6.71 -2.35
N ARG A 49 1.36 -7.99 -1.98
CA ARG A 49 2.35 -8.47 -1.01
C ARG A 49 3.78 -8.31 -1.51
N ALA A 50 4.06 -8.73 -2.74
CA ALA A 50 5.39 -8.61 -3.33
C ALA A 50 5.86 -7.16 -3.38
N PHE A 51 4.97 -6.22 -3.72
CA PHE A 51 5.26 -4.80 -3.73
C PHE A 51 5.51 -4.21 -2.35
N LEU A 52 4.69 -4.58 -1.35
CA LEU A 52 4.88 -4.13 0.03
C LEU A 52 6.17 -4.69 0.64
N GLU A 53 6.49 -5.95 0.37
CA GLU A 53 7.77 -6.55 0.78
C GLU A 53 8.97 -5.89 0.07
N GLN A 54 8.82 -5.48 -1.20
CA GLN A 54 9.85 -4.72 -1.91
C GLN A 54 10.10 -3.34 -1.30
N LYS A 55 9.04 -2.63 -0.89
CA LYS A 55 9.15 -1.28 -0.31
C LYS A 55 9.59 -1.25 1.16
N HIS A 56 9.07 -2.17 1.98
CA HIS A 56 9.25 -2.14 3.44
C HIS A 56 10.17 -3.24 3.98
N GLY A 57 10.52 -4.21 3.15
CA GLY A 57 11.33 -5.36 3.54
C GLY A 57 10.51 -6.63 3.76
N LYS A 58 11.22 -7.75 3.79
CA LYS A 58 10.63 -9.09 3.84
C LYS A 58 9.81 -9.31 5.12
N GLY A 59 8.59 -9.81 4.98
CA GLY A 59 7.70 -10.13 6.10
C GLY A 59 6.89 -8.95 6.64
N TYR A 60 6.94 -7.78 5.97
CA TYR A 60 6.11 -6.63 6.31
C TYR A 60 4.63 -7.01 6.37
N GLU A 61 3.99 -6.80 7.51
CA GLU A 61 2.57 -7.08 7.76
C GLU A 61 2.10 -8.48 7.30
N SER A 62 3.01 -9.47 7.34
CA SER A 62 2.78 -10.84 6.87
C SER A 62 1.48 -11.47 7.37
N ALA A 63 1.12 -11.29 8.65
CA ALA A 63 -0.12 -11.81 9.21
C ALA A 63 -1.40 -11.13 8.66
N LEU A 64 -1.32 -9.86 8.25
CA LEU A 64 -2.41 -9.17 7.57
C LEU A 64 -2.48 -9.57 6.10
N LEU A 65 -1.34 -9.68 5.43
CA LEU A 65 -1.25 -10.08 4.02
C LEU A 65 -1.68 -11.53 3.81
N GLU A 66 -1.34 -12.42 4.74
CA GLU A 66 -1.82 -13.81 4.73
C GLU A 66 -3.34 -13.89 4.89
N LYS A 67 -3.94 -13.05 5.76
CA LYS A 67 -5.41 -12.94 5.86
C LYS A 67 -6.03 -12.35 4.60
N PHE A 68 -5.36 -11.39 3.97
CA PHE A 68 -5.81 -10.79 2.73
C PHE A 68 -5.79 -11.80 1.58
N GLU A 69 -4.70 -12.54 1.40
CA GLU A 69 -4.61 -13.67 0.46
C GLU A 69 -5.66 -14.75 0.78
N ALA A 70 -5.85 -15.08 2.06
CA ALA A 70 -6.88 -16.01 2.50
C ALA A 70 -8.30 -15.49 2.28
N SER A 71 -8.52 -14.16 2.22
CA SER A 71 -9.83 -13.57 1.90
C SER A 71 -10.13 -13.59 0.40
N VAL A 72 -9.11 -13.56 -0.45
CA VAL A 72 -9.25 -13.74 -1.91
C VAL A 72 -9.50 -15.21 -2.24
N ASN A 73 -8.84 -16.12 -1.53
CA ASN A 73 -9.04 -17.57 -1.67
C ASN A 73 -10.27 -18.08 -0.88
N GLY A 74 -10.75 -17.28 0.05
CA GLY A 74 -11.81 -17.60 0.99
C GLY A 74 -13.16 -17.46 0.35
N THR A 75 -13.68 -18.58 -0.15
CA THR A 75 -15.08 -18.80 -0.51
C THR A 75 -15.99 -18.04 0.45
N SER A 76 -16.76 -17.09 -0.09
CA SER A 76 -18.01 -16.63 0.53
C SER A 76 -18.76 -17.83 1.11
N CYS A 77 -19.22 -17.74 2.36
CA CYS A 77 -19.95 -18.76 3.14
C CYS A 77 -19.11 -19.62 4.08
N ASN A 78 -18.80 -19.06 5.25
CA ASN A 78 -18.87 -19.82 6.51
C ASN A 78 -19.54 -18.98 7.60
N THR A 79 -20.66 -18.34 7.25
CA THR A 79 -21.55 -17.80 8.28
C THR A 79 -22.32 -18.98 8.89
N PRO A 80 -22.54 -19.02 10.22
CA PRO A 80 -23.22 -20.14 10.90
C PRO A 80 -24.67 -20.36 10.43
N PHE A 81 -25.21 -19.46 9.59
CA PHE A 81 -26.58 -19.48 9.09
C PHE A 81 -26.75 -20.31 7.80
N ALA A 82 -25.67 -20.79 7.18
CA ALA A 82 -25.75 -21.54 5.92
C ALA A 82 -26.17 -23.03 6.08
N ASN A 83 -26.46 -23.50 7.29
CA ASN A 83 -26.75 -24.91 7.60
C ASN A 83 -28.21 -25.18 8.05
N LYS A 84 -29.21 -24.48 7.49
CA LYS A 84 -30.61 -24.93 7.56
C LYS A 84 -31.38 -24.56 6.29
N LEU A 85 -31.40 -25.48 5.32
CA LEU A 85 -32.51 -25.60 4.39
C LEU A 85 -33.35 -26.80 4.85
N TYR A 86 -34.64 -26.53 5.05
CA TYR A 86 -35.69 -27.49 5.43
C TYR A 86 -35.87 -28.60 4.39
#